data_AF-A0ABD4SIJ6-F1
#
_entry.id   AF-A0ABD4SIJ6-F1
#
_cell.length_a   1.000
_cell.length_b   1.000
_cell.length_c   1.000
_cell.angle_alpha   90.00
_cell.angle_beta   90.00
_cell.angle_gamma   90.00
#
_symmetry.space_group_name_H-M   'P 1'
#
loop_
_entity.id
_entity.type
_entity.pdbx_description
1 polymer ?
#
loop_
_entity_poly.entity_id
_entity_poly.type
_entity_poly.pdbx_seq_one_letter_code
_entity_poly.pdbx_strand_id
1 'polypeptide(L)'
;MKVIKQQWLLDTTVHKWFLLTAALLFFGGYSNAFLVSNTQQSLWLEQTLFSRFLIFSLLIPSQILLLLCTFRIRFQDIYIVGGRWIIWKQLKYRLIEILLSSLLPWSCGSLTGMLVNGWSPTLGAVATEALIRCLYLILSCLALLLLTSFCFLISNRITAFLAGFVINGLSFFLNVNHHLSIIYDFVVPEFATLLFSCLPIMLGLLLFLIFIVQQEISRKDL
;
A
#
# COMPACT_ATOMS: atom_id res chain seq x y z
N MET A 1 23.16 7.77 -12.78
CA MET A 1 22.21 7.56 -13.89
C MET A 1 22.32 6.18 -14.54
N LYS A 2 23.53 5.67 -14.85
CA LYS A 2 23.74 4.30 -15.42
C LYS A 2 23.18 3.16 -14.56
N VAL A 3 23.33 3.24 -13.23
CA VAL A 3 22.82 2.22 -12.29
C VAL A 3 21.29 2.15 -12.24
N ILE A 4 20.61 3.29 -12.31
CA ILE A 4 19.13 3.37 -12.40
C ILE A 4 18.66 2.81 -13.76
N LYS A 5 19.41 3.10 -14.83
CA LYS A 5 19.15 2.56 -16.18
C LYS A 5 19.33 1.04 -16.25
N GLN A 6 20.20 0.46 -15.41
CA GLN A 6 20.37 -0.99 -15.27
C GLN A 6 19.23 -1.64 -14.50
N GLN A 7 18.69 -0.98 -13.45
CA GLN A 7 17.46 -1.46 -12.82
C GLN A 7 16.28 -1.50 -13.80
N TRP A 8 16.15 -0.48 -14.63
CA TRP A 8 15.19 -0.41 -15.75
C TRP A 8 15.34 -1.57 -16.75
N LEU A 9 16.55 -2.08 -16.98
CA LEU A 9 16.79 -3.20 -17.91
C LEU A 9 16.42 -4.56 -17.30
N LEU A 10 16.58 -4.72 -15.99
CA LEU A 10 16.11 -5.90 -15.25
C LEU A 10 14.59 -5.94 -15.07
N ASP A 11 13.91 -4.81 -15.31
CA ASP A 11 12.47 -4.71 -15.22
C ASP A 11 11.73 -5.56 -16.23
N THR A 12 12.31 -6.02 -17.34
CA THR A 12 11.58 -6.91 -18.27
C THR A 12 11.09 -8.22 -17.62
N THR A 13 11.85 -8.75 -16.65
CA THR A 13 11.46 -9.94 -15.87
C THR A 13 10.51 -9.60 -14.72
N VAL A 14 10.60 -8.37 -14.20
CA VAL A 14 9.83 -7.87 -13.06
C VAL A 14 8.47 -7.31 -13.50
N HIS A 15 8.38 -6.81 -14.73
CA HIS A 15 7.18 -6.23 -15.34
C HIS A 15 6.05 -7.25 -15.43
N LYS A 16 6.38 -8.53 -15.62
CA LYS A 16 5.40 -9.63 -15.57
C LYS A 16 4.72 -9.71 -14.21
N TRP A 17 5.47 -9.54 -13.12
CA TRP A 17 4.91 -9.55 -11.77
C TRP A 17 4.01 -8.35 -11.54
N PHE A 18 4.45 -7.15 -11.95
CA PHE A 18 3.64 -5.93 -11.88
C PHE A 18 2.33 -6.04 -12.68
N LEU A 19 2.37 -6.57 -13.90
CA LEU A 19 1.19 -6.79 -14.73
C LEU A 19 0.24 -7.82 -14.11
N LEU A 20 0.77 -8.93 -13.60
CA LEU A 20 -0.03 -9.97 -12.97
C LEU A 20 -0.73 -9.44 -11.71
N THR A 21 0.00 -8.68 -10.88
CA THR A 21 -0.59 -8.05 -9.69
C THR A 21 -1.60 -6.97 -10.04
N ALA A 22 -1.35 -6.19 -11.09
CA ALA A 22 -2.29 -5.19 -11.59
C ALA A 22 -3.61 -5.85 -12.04
N ALA A 23 -3.52 -6.94 -12.82
CA ALA A 23 -4.70 -7.68 -13.25
C ALA A 23 -5.48 -8.27 -12.06
N LEU A 24 -4.77 -8.92 -11.12
CA LEU A 24 -5.37 -9.49 -9.93
C LEU A 24 -6.06 -8.43 -9.05
N LEU A 25 -5.45 -7.26 -8.88
CA LEU A 25 -6.03 -6.15 -8.12
C LEU A 25 -7.18 -5.46 -8.83
N PHE A 26 -7.16 -5.41 -10.16
CA PHE A 26 -8.30 -4.94 -10.95
C PHE A 26 -9.52 -5.84 -10.73
N PHE A 27 -9.38 -7.16 -10.88
CA PHE A 27 -10.48 -8.09 -10.62
C PHE A 27 -10.91 -8.11 -9.16
N GLY A 28 -9.95 -7.99 -8.24
CA GLY A 28 -10.22 -7.83 -6.81
C GLY A 28 -11.09 -6.61 -6.52
N GLY A 29 -10.69 -5.43 -7.01
CA GLY A 29 -11.48 -4.20 -6.87
C GLY A 29 -12.86 -4.32 -7.51
N TYR A 30 -12.95 -4.92 -8.70
CA TYR A 30 -14.21 -5.16 -9.40
C TYR A 30 -15.17 -6.06 -8.59
N SER A 31 -14.64 -7.10 -7.93
CA SER A 31 -15.45 -8.03 -7.14
C SER A 31 -16.15 -7.39 -5.93
N ASN A 32 -15.64 -6.26 -5.41
CA ASN A 32 -16.30 -5.51 -4.33
C ASN A 32 -17.73 -5.12 -4.70
N ALA A 33 -17.96 -4.79 -5.97
CA ALA A 33 -19.27 -4.35 -6.41
C ALA A 33 -20.29 -5.50 -6.39
N PHE A 34 -19.88 -6.73 -6.71
CA PHE A 34 -20.77 -7.90 -6.72
C PHE A 34 -21.17 -8.38 -5.32
N LEU A 35 -20.28 -8.23 -4.34
CA LEU A 35 -20.50 -8.70 -2.97
C LEU A 35 -21.51 -7.83 -2.19
N VAL A 36 -21.87 -6.65 -2.69
CA VAL A 36 -22.58 -5.59 -1.94
C VAL A 36 -24.00 -5.35 -2.48
N SER A 37 -24.61 -6.34 -3.14
CA SER A 37 -25.89 -6.18 -3.85
C SER A 37 -27.11 -5.76 -3.01
N ASN A 38 -27.03 -5.69 -1.68
CA ASN A 38 -28.17 -5.42 -0.78
C ASN A 38 -27.84 -4.58 0.47
N THR A 39 -27.03 -3.52 0.36
CA THR A 39 -26.60 -2.74 1.56
C THR A 39 -27.28 -1.37 1.66
N GLN A 40 -27.58 -0.96 2.90
CA GLN A 40 -28.09 0.37 3.24
C GLN A 40 -27.15 1.49 2.73
N GLN A 41 -27.71 2.58 2.22
CA GLN A 41 -26.98 3.69 1.58
C GLN A 41 -25.85 4.30 2.43
N SER A 42 -25.89 4.19 3.76
CA SER A 42 -24.94 4.81 4.69
C SER A 42 -23.57 4.13 4.77
N LEU A 43 -23.46 2.82 4.50
CA LEU A 43 -22.22 2.03 4.61
C LEU A 43 -21.60 1.69 3.25
N TRP A 44 -22.18 2.22 2.18
CA TRP A 44 -21.87 1.82 0.82
C TRP A 44 -20.41 2.09 0.40
N LEU A 45 -19.84 3.22 0.80
CA LEU A 45 -18.48 3.61 0.41
C LEU A 45 -17.42 2.68 1.01
N GLU A 46 -17.66 2.25 2.24
CA GLU A 46 -16.80 1.35 3.02
C GLU A 46 -16.82 -0.07 2.47
N GLN A 47 -17.95 -0.47 1.88
CA GLN A 47 -18.15 -1.83 1.40
C GLN A 47 -17.79 -1.98 -0.08
N THR A 48 -17.95 -0.92 -0.89
CA THR A 48 -17.68 -0.97 -2.35
C THR A 48 -16.27 -0.50 -2.74
N LEU A 49 -15.85 0.69 -2.30
CA LEU A 49 -14.52 1.22 -2.64
C LEU A 49 -13.43 0.75 -1.66
N PHE A 50 -13.79 0.65 -0.39
CA PHE A 50 -12.84 0.43 0.71
C PHE A 50 -13.08 -0.85 1.48
N SER A 51 -13.49 -1.92 0.80
CA SER A 51 -13.76 -3.22 1.44
C SER A 51 -12.60 -3.66 2.32
N ARG A 52 -12.82 -3.62 3.64
CA ARG A 52 -11.80 -3.94 4.66
C ARG A 52 -11.18 -5.31 4.41
N PHE A 53 -12.03 -6.28 4.06
CA PHE A 53 -11.63 -7.66 3.84
C PHE A 53 -10.71 -7.80 2.63
N LEU A 54 -11.07 -7.26 1.47
CA LEU A 54 -10.21 -7.39 0.28
C LEU A 54 -8.95 -6.52 0.37
N ILE A 55 -8.99 -5.39 1.07
CA ILE A 55 -7.79 -4.61 1.34
C ILE A 55 -6.81 -5.43 2.21
N PHE A 56 -7.33 -6.09 3.25
CA PHE A 56 -6.58 -6.99 4.12
C PHE A 56 -6.04 -8.23 3.41
N SER A 57 -6.87 -8.92 2.64
CA SER A 57 -6.53 -10.24 2.09
C SER A 57 -5.81 -10.16 0.75
N LEU A 58 -6.00 -9.07 -0.02
CA LEU A 58 -5.55 -8.97 -1.41
C LEU A 58 -4.60 -7.78 -1.62
N LEU A 59 -5.06 -6.56 -1.34
CA LEU A 59 -4.31 -5.34 -1.68
C LEU A 59 -2.98 -5.27 -0.94
N ILE A 60 -3.01 -5.30 0.40
CA ILE A 60 -1.80 -5.17 1.20
C ILE A 60 -0.85 -6.36 1.01
N PRO A 61 -1.30 -7.63 1.06
CA PRO A 61 -0.41 -8.77 0.83
C PRO A 61 0.25 -8.74 -0.54
N SER A 62 -0.48 -8.34 -1.60
CA SER A 62 0.09 -8.24 -2.95
C SER A 62 1.18 -7.15 -3.04
N GLN A 63 1.00 -6.02 -2.37
CA GLN A 63 2.01 -4.95 -2.28
C GLN A 63 3.27 -5.41 -1.55
N ILE A 64 3.11 -6.11 -0.41
CA ILE A 64 4.25 -6.66 0.34
C ILE A 64 5.00 -7.70 -0.49
N LEU A 65 4.30 -8.61 -1.16
CA LEU A 65 4.91 -9.60 -2.05
C LEU A 65 5.65 -8.95 -3.21
N LEU A 66 5.05 -7.95 -3.86
CA LEU A 66 5.70 -7.15 -4.89
C LEU A 66 7.00 -6.54 -4.38
N LEU A 67 6.98 -5.88 -3.22
CA LEU A 67 8.17 -5.28 -2.64
C LEU A 67 9.28 -6.32 -2.46
N LEU A 68 8.98 -7.45 -1.83
CA LEU A 68 9.97 -8.48 -1.50
C LEU A 68 10.49 -9.24 -2.73
N CYS A 69 9.68 -9.35 -3.78
CA CYS A 69 10.07 -10.00 -5.04
C CYS A 69 10.91 -9.08 -5.94
N THR A 70 10.57 -7.78 -5.98
CA THR A 70 11.14 -6.81 -6.92
C THR A 70 12.32 -6.02 -6.37
N PHE A 71 12.34 -5.74 -5.06
CA PHE A 71 13.44 -5.03 -4.42
C PHE A 71 14.58 -5.98 -4.07
N ARG A 72 15.77 -5.71 -4.61
CA ARG A 72 16.99 -6.46 -4.33
C ARG A 72 18.15 -5.51 -4.08
N ILE A 73 18.80 -5.65 -2.94
CA ILE A 73 20.02 -4.92 -2.60
C ILE A 73 21.18 -5.55 -3.38
N ARG A 74 21.91 -4.73 -4.12
CA ARG A 74 23.08 -5.17 -4.90
C ARG A 74 24.31 -4.40 -4.45
N PHE A 75 25.29 -5.12 -3.92
CA PHE A 75 26.54 -4.50 -3.49
C PHE A 75 27.32 -3.86 -4.65
N GLN A 76 27.20 -4.40 -5.86
CA GLN A 76 27.80 -3.81 -7.07
C GLN A 76 27.34 -2.36 -7.31
N ASP A 77 26.07 -2.06 -7.08
CA ASP A 77 25.51 -0.71 -7.25
C ASP A 77 26.12 0.26 -6.22
N ILE A 78 26.41 -0.22 -5.01
CA ILE A 78 27.05 0.55 -3.94
C ILE A 78 28.50 0.85 -4.32
N TYR A 79 29.25 -0.14 -4.82
CA TYR A 79 30.64 0.04 -5.22
C TYR A 79 30.79 1.01 -6.40
N ILE A 80 29.91 0.94 -7.39
CA ILE A 80 29.95 1.83 -8.57
C ILE A 80 29.67 3.28 -8.19
N VAL A 81 28.78 3.52 -7.23
CA VAL A 81 28.37 4.88 -6.82
C VAL A 81 29.19 5.41 -5.64
N GLY A 82 29.94 4.55 -4.95
CA GLY A 82 30.75 4.92 -3.79
C GLY A 82 29.93 5.25 -2.55
N GLY A 83 28.68 4.78 -2.44
CA GLY A 83 27.84 5.08 -1.28
C GLY A 83 26.50 4.35 -1.22
N ARG A 84 26.03 4.05 0.00
CA ARG A 84 24.76 3.33 0.27
C ARG A 84 23.50 4.15 0.00
N TRP A 85 23.63 5.47 -0.16
CA TRP A 85 22.52 6.35 -0.55
C TRP A 85 21.83 5.95 -1.85
N ILE A 86 22.50 5.18 -2.71
CA ILE A 86 21.86 4.61 -3.90
C ILE A 86 20.71 3.68 -3.53
N ILE A 87 20.86 2.86 -2.47
CA ILE A 87 19.83 1.91 -1.99
C ILE A 87 18.55 2.67 -1.63
N TRP A 88 18.69 3.82 -0.96
CA TRP A 88 17.54 4.66 -0.59
C TRP A 88 16.81 5.22 -1.82
N LYS A 89 17.55 5.66 -2.84
CA LYS A 89 16.95 6.13 -4.10
C LYS A 89 16.23 4.99 -4.82
N GLN A 90 16.83 3.81 -4.87
CA GLN A 90 16.24 2.61 -5.46
C GLN A 90 14.97 2.18 -4.71
N LEU A 91 14.99 2.22 -3.37
CA LEU A 91 13.84 1.88 -2.55
C LEU A 91 12.69 2.87 -2.77
N LYS A 92 12.96 4.18 -2.73
CA LYS A 92 11.96 5.21 -3.03
C LYS A 92 11.28 4.99 -4.38
N TYR A 93 12.08 4.73 -5.42
CA TYR A 93 11.57 4.46 -6.75
C TYR A 93 10.64 3.23 -6.76
N ARG A 94 11.09 2.12 -6.15
CA ARG A 94 10.29 0.89 -6.06
C ARG A 94 9.00 1.07 -5.26
N LEU A 95 9.04 1.80 -4.15
CA LEU A 95 7.84 2.09 -3.35
C LEU A 95 6.79 2.85 -4.18
N ILE A 96 7.22 3.87 -4.94
CA ILE A 96 6.31 4.63 -5.81
C ILE A 96 5.72 3.73 -6.90
N GLU A 97 6.56 2.92 -7.55
CA GLU A 97 6.12 2.00 -8.60
C GLU A 97 5.11 0.96 -8.09
N ILE A 98 5.35 0.38 -6.91
CA ILE A 98 4.44 -0.59 -6.27
C ILE A 98 3.12 0.07 -5.90
N LEU A 99 3.15 1.26 -5.29
CA LEU A 99 1.93 1.99 -4.96
C LEU A 99 1.10 2.29 -6.21
N LEU A 100 1.75 2.77 -7.27
CA LEU A 100 1.06 3.14 -8.50
C LEU A 100 0.50 1.90 -9.23
N SER A 101 1.30 0.83 -9.35
CA SER A 101 0.90 -0.42 -9.99
C SER A 101 -0.13 -1.24 -9.22
N SER A 102 -0.37 -0.94 -7.94
CA SER A 102 -1.38 -1.61 -7.12
C SER A 102 -2.66 -0.79 -6.95
N LEU A 103 -2.53 0.50 -6.60
CA LEU A 103 -3.66 1.36 -6.29
C LEU A 103 -4.40 1.82 -7.55
N LEU A 104 -3.71 2.06 -8.68
CA LEU A 104 -4.40 2.42 -9.92
C LEU A 104 -5.30 1.27 -10.41
N PRO A 105 -4.82 0.03 -10.59
CA PRO A 105 -5.70 -1.05 -11.02
C PRO A 105 -6.81 -1.34 -10.01
N TRP A 106 -6.54 -1.27 -8.71
CA TRP A 106 -7.55 -1.43 -7.66
C TRP A 106 -8.68 -0.39 -7.77
N SER A 107 -8.33 0.89 -7.92
CA SER A 107 -9.29 1.98 -8.04
C SER A 107 -10.07 1.89 -9.36
N CYS A 108 -9.41 1.58 -10.47
CA CYS A 108 -10.08 1.32 -11.75
C CYS A 108 -11.05 0.13 -11.66
N GLY A 109 -10.65 -0.98 -11.03
CA GLY A 109 -11.49 -2.15 -10.82
C GLY A 109 -12.73 -1.81 -9.98
N SER A 110 -12.52 -1.13 -8.86
CA SER A 110 -13.63 -0.73 -7.97
C SER A 110 -14.59 0.24 -8.66
N LEU A 111 -14.07 1.26 -9.37
CA LEU A 111 -14.89 2.21 -10.13
C LEU A 111 -15.70 1.54 -11.25
N THR A 112 -15.08 0.64 -12.02
CA THR A 112 -15.79 -0.11 -13.08
C THR A 112 -16.89 -0.98 -12.50
N GLY A 113 -16.66 -1.66 -11.37
CA GLY A 113 -17.69 -2.42 -10.68
C GLY A 113 -18.87 -1.55 -10.23
N MET A 114 -18.60 -0.36 -9.68
CA MET A 114 -19.65 0.57 -9.26
C MET A 114 -20.49 1.11 -10.42
N LEU A 115 -19.85 1.44 -11.55
CA LEU A 115 -20.53 1.91 -12.75
C LEU A 115 -21.47 0.84 -13.31
N VAL A 116 -21.03 -0.42 -13.37
CA VAL A 116 -21.85 -1.56 -13.81
C VAL A 116 -23.08 -1.75 -12.93
N ASN A 117 -22.95 -1.52 -11.62
CA ASN A 117 -24.07 -1.64 -10.68
C ASN A 117 -24.97 -0.40 -10.59
N GLY A 118 -24.79 0.62 -11.44
CA GLY A 118 -25.69 1.77 -11.53
C GLY A 118 -25.45 2.88 -10.49
N TRP A 119 -24.32 2.87 -9.77
CA TRP A 119 -24.02 3.83 -8.70
C TRP A 119 -23.31 5.11 -9.20
N SER A 120 -23.40 5.39 -10.50
CA SER A 120 -22.86 6.63 -11.09
C SER A 120 -23.36 7.93 -10.43
N PRO A 121 -24.64 8.09 -10.05
CA PRO A 121 -25.12 9.37 -9.53
C PRO A 121 -24.65 9.67 -8.10
N THR A 122 -24.27 8.65 -7.32
CA THR A 122 -23.77 8.83 -5.94
C THR A 122 -22.28 9.14 -5.89
N LEU A 123 -21.52 8.85 -6.95
CA LEU A 123 -20.09 9.18 -7.02
C LEU A 123 -19.81 10.68 -6.88
N GLY A 124 -20.62 11.52 -7.51
CA GLY A 124 -20.44 12.99 -7.46
C GLY A 124 -20.68 13.56 -6.07
N ALA A 125 -21.66 13.03 -5.34
CA ALA A 125 -22.02 13.50 -4.00
C ALA A 125 -20.98 13.15 -2.93
N VAL A 126 -20.24 12.05 -3.11
CA VAL A 126 -19.30 11.53 -2.10
C VAL A 126 -17.85 11.55 -2.57
N ALA A 127 -17.57 12.23 -3.69
CA ALA A 127 -16.25 12.29 -4.30
C ALA A 127 -15.18 12.85 -3.34
N THR A 128 -15.52 13.88 -2.57
CA THR A 128 -14.59 14.53 -1.64
C THR A 128 -14.20 13.60 -0.49
N GLU A 129 -15.18 12.95 0.14
CA GLU A 129 -14.94 11.99 1.21
C GLU A 129 -14.15 10.77 0.71
N ALA A 130 -14.49 10.25 -0.48
CA ALA A 130 -13.75 9.17 -1.11
C ALA A 130 -12.29 9.55 -1.38
N LEU A 131 -12.02 10.79 -1.83
CA LEU A 131 -10.67 11.28 -2.09
C LEU A 131 -9.85 11.33 -0.80
N ILE A 132 -10.42 11.84 0.29
CA ILE A 132 -9.76 11.89 1.60
C ILE A 132 -9.44 10.47 2.11
N ARG A 133 -10.40 9.55 2.04
CA ARG A 133 -10.19 8.14 2.41
C ARG A 133 -9.14 7.46 1.53
N CYS A 134 -9.09 7.78 0.23
CA CYS A 134 -8.05 7.33 -0.70
C CYS A 134 -6.66 7.84 -0.30
N LEU A 135 -6.53 9.12 0.06
CA LEU A 135 -5.25 9.67 0.53
C LEU A 135 -4.79 8.94 1.79
N TYR A 136 -5.70 8.67 2.72
CA TYR A 136 -5.37 7.92 3.93
C TYR A 136 -4.98 6.47 3.64
N LEU A 137 -5.65 5.81 2.70
CA LEU A 137 -5.27 4.48 2.22
C LEU A 137 -3.85 4.48 1.62
N ILE A 138 -3.51 5.48 0.81
CA ILE A 138 -2.14 5.63 0.25
C ILE A 138 -1.12 5.75 1.38
N LEU A 139 -1.38 6.59 2.38
CA LEU A 139 -0.50 6.77 3.55
C LEU A 139 -0.34 5.47 4.33
N SER A 140 -1.43 4.74 4.53
CA SER A 140 -1.45 3.45 5.26
C SER A 140 -0.66 2.37 4.52
N CYS A 141 -0.83 2.27 3.20
CA CYS A 141 -0.05 1.37 2.35
C CYS A 141 1.44 1.72 2.37
N LEU A 142 1.77 3.01 2.28
CA LEU A 142 3.15 3.49 2.35
C LEU A 142 3.79 3.16 3.70
N ALA A 143 3.07 3.34 4.81
CA ALA A 143 3.55 3.00 6.16
C ALA A 143 3.89 1.52 6.27
N LEU A 144 2.99 0.63 5.81
CA LEU A 144 3.24 -0.82 5.80
C LEU A 144 4.41 -1.22 4.90
N LEU A 145 4.52 -0.60 3.72
CA LEU A 145 5.63 -0.85 2.82
C LEU A 145 6.98 -0.38 3.39
N LEU A 146 7.01 0.74 4.10
CA LEU A 146 8.22 1.22 4.79
C LEU A 146 8.60 0.31 5.96
N LEU A 147 7.63 -0.12 6.74
CA LEU A 147 7.82 -1.06 7.84
C LEU A 147 8.36 -2.41 7.35
N THR A 148 7.77 -2.96 6.29
CA THR A 148 8.28 -4.19 5.66
C THR A 148 9.66 -4.00 5.05
N SER A 149 9.94 -2.83 4.46
CA SER A 149 11.29 -2.48 3.98
C SER A 149 12.30 -2.46 5.12
N PHE A 150 11.96 -1.87 6.26
CA PHE A 150 12.81 -1.86 7.45
C PHE A 150 13.09 -3.28 7.96
N CYS A 151 12.06 -4.10 8.14
CA CYS A 151 12.22 -5.49 8.57
C CYS A 151 13.06 -6.29 7.55
N PHE A 152 12.92 -6.01 6.26
CA PHE A 152 13.72 -6.64 5.20
C PHE A 152 15.19 -6.22 5.25
N LEU A 153 15.50 -4.99 5.68
CA LEU A 153 16.88 -4.51 5.80
C LEU A 153 17.63 -5.13 6.98
N ILE A 154 16.93 -5.42 8.09
CA ILE A 154 17.54 -5.98 9.30
C ILE A 154 17.60 -7.51 9.27
N SER A 155 16.64 -8.14 8.59
CA SER A 155 16.43 -9.58 8.65
C SER A 155 16.32 -10.19 7.25
N ASN A 156 15.57 -11.29 7.10
CA ASN A 156 15.33 -11.97 5.84
C ASN A 156 13.94 -11.64 5.26
N ARG A 157 13.70 -12.04 4.01
CA ARG A 157 12.43 -11.79 3.31
C ARG A 157 11.20 -12.39 4.00
N ILE A 158 11.36 -13.59 4.57
CA ILE A 158 10.24 -14.31 5.19
C ILE A 158 9.79 -13.60 6.47
N THR A 159 10.73 -13.21 7.33
CA THR A 159 10.43 -12.46 8.55
C THR A 159 9.87 -11.08 8.23
N ALA A 160 10.36 -10.41 7.18
CA ALA A 160 9.81 -9.13 6.73
C ALA A 160 8.37 -9.26 6.23
N PHE A 161 8.06 -10.32 5.45
CA PHE A 161 6.71 -10.63 5.03
C PHE A 161 5.80 -10.88 6.24
N LEU A 162 6.23 -11.76 7.16
CA LEU A 162 5.46 -12.11 8.34
C LEU A 162 5.22 -10.89 9.23
N ALA A 163 6.23 -10.05 9.47
CA ALA A 163 6.07 -8.84 10.27
C ALA A 163 5.03 -7.89 9.65
N GLY A 164 5.13 -7.62 8.34
CA GLY A 164 4.16 -6.79 7.64
C GLY A 164 2.75 -7.38 7.66
N PHE A 165 2.63 -8.68 7.42
CA PHE A 165 1.35 -9.37 7.38
C PHE A 165 0.70 -9.48 8.77
N VAL A 166 1.48 -9.72 9.82
CA VAL A 166 1.00 -9.74 11.21
C VAL A 166 0.50 -8.36 11.62
N ILE A 167 1.24 -7.29 11.30
CA ILE A 167 0.82 -5.92 11.63
C ILE A 167 -0.44 -5.55 10.86
N ASN A 168 -0.52 -5.92 9.58
CA ASN A 168 -1.75 -5.81 8.79
C ASN A 168 -2.93 -6.56 9.45
N GLY A 169 -2.72 -7.80 9.88
CA GLY A 169 -3.73 -8.62 10.54
C GLY A 169 -4.18 -8.08 11.90
N LEU A 170 -3.24 -7.58 12.71
CA LEU A 170 -3.55 -6.92 13.98
C LEU A 170 -4.37 -5.65 13.75
N SER A 171 -3.99 -4.80 12.80
CA SER A 171 -4.75 -3.60 12.47
C SER A 171 -6.14 -3.94 11.91
N PHE A 172 -6.25 -4.96 11.06
CA PHE A 172 -7.55 -5.45 10.59
C PHE A 172 -8.42 -5.93 11.77
N PHE A 173 -7.87 -6.74 12.67
CA PHE A 173 -8.58 -7.24 13.85
C PHE A 173 -9.04 -6.10 14.78
N LEU A 174 -8.18 -5.11 15.03
CA LEU A 174 -8.55 -3.93 15.82
C LEU A 174 -9.70 -3.16 15.17
N ASN A 175 -9.64 -2.95 13.86
CA ASN A 175 -10.66 -2.20 13.14
C ASN A 175 -12.03 -2.92 13.08
N VAL A 176 -12.03 -4.25 12.93
CA VAL A 176 -13.25 -5.07 12.98
C VAL A 176 -13.88 -5.01 14.37
N ASN A 177 -13.08 -4.94 15.44
CA ASN A 177 -13.55 -4.80 16.81
C ASN A 177 -13.81 -3.34 17.23
N HIS A 178 -13.89 -2.40 16.28
CA HIS A 178 -14.15 -0.98 16.54
C HIS A 178 -13.10 -0.28 17.43
N HIS A 179 -11.87 -0.82 17.48
CA HIS A 179 -10.72 -0.17 18.11
C HIS A 179 -9.90 0.61 17.08
N LEU A 180 -9.16 1.61 17.57
CA LEU A 180 -8.23 2.39 16.75
C LEU A 180 -7.13 1.48 16.20
N SER A 181 -7.04 1.41 14.88
CA SER A 181 -6.10 0.53 14.16
C SER A 181 -4.97 1.30 13.49
N ILE A 182 -5.14 2.60 13.31
CA ILE A 182 -4.31 3.54 12.55
C ILE A 182 -4.30 3.20 11.04
N ILE A 183 -4.09 1.95 10.64
CA ILE A 183 -3.99 1.53 9.23
C ILE A 183 -5.35 1.46 8.55
N TYR A 184 -6.42 1.05 9.25
CA TYR A 184 -7.75 0.84 8.67
C TYR A 184 -8.78 1.89 9.08
N ASP A 185 -8.37 2.93 9.82
CA ASP A 185 -9.30 3.91 10.39
C ASP A 185 -10.03 4.73 9.31
N PHE A 186 -9.55 4.72 8.07
CA PHE A 186 -10.24 5.30 6.89
C PHE A 186 -11.55 4.60 6.50
N VAL A 187 -11.78 3.38 6.99
CA VAL A 187 -13.01 2.63 6.72
C VAL A 187 -14.04 2.77 7.83
N VAL A 188 -13.86 3.70 8.78
CA VAL A 188 -14.83 3.95 9.85
C VAL A 188 -15.84 5.02 9.41
N PRO A 189 -17.15 4.88 9.73
CA PRO A 189 -18.17 5.84 9.28
C PRO A 189 -17.96 7.24 9.84
N GLU A 190 -17.35 7.37 11.02
CA GLU A 190 -17.03 8.65 11.67
C GLU A 190 -15.66 9.21 11.28
N PHE A 191 -15.05 8.70 10.20
CA PHE A 191 -13.68 9.03 9.79
C PHE A 191 -13.43 10.55 9.71
N ALA A 192 -14.40 11.36 9.27
CA ALA A 192 -14.24 12.81 9.20
C ALA A 192 -13.90 13.46 10.55
N THR A 193 -14.45 12.95 11.65
CA THR A 193 -14.17 13.44 13.01
C THR A 193 -12.84 12.90 13.54
N LEU A 194 -12.56 11.62 13.26
CA LEU A 194 -11.32 10.95 13.66
C LEU A 194 -10.10 11.46 12.89
N LEU A 195 -10.28 11.99 11.68
CA LEU A 195 -9.22 12.44 10.78
C LEU A 195 -8.27 13.44 11.45
N PHE A 196 -8.81 14.40 12.21
CA PHE A 196 -8.00 15.40 12.90
C PHE A 196 -7.04 14.80 13.93
N SER A 197 -7.42 13.67 14.55
CA SER A 197 -6.57 12.95 15.51
C SER A 197 -5.66 11.93 14.83
N CYS A 198 -6.17 11.19 13.85
CA CYS A 198 -5.49 10.05 13.24
C CYS A 198 -4.48 10.47 12.16
N LEU A 199 -4.73 11.57 11.43
CA LEU A 199 -3.85 12.02 10.35
C LEU A 199 -2.49 12.54 10.86
N PRO A 200 -2.41 13.37 11.92
CA PRO A 200 -1.12 13.76 12.50
C PRO A 200 -0.32 12.55 13.02
N ILE A 201 -1.00 11.57 13.64
CA ILE A 201 -0.37 10.34 14.14
C ILE A 201 0.19 9.52 12.97
N MET A 202 -0.58 9.33 11.90
CA MET A 202 -0.14 8.62 10.70
C MET A 202 1.06 9.31 10.04
N LEU A 203 1.03 10.64 9.92
CA LEU A 203 2.16 11.40 9.37
C LEU A 203 3.40 11.31 10.26
N GLY A 204 3.25 11.40 11.58
CA GLY A 204 4.34 11.21 12.54
C GLY A 204 4.96 9.82 12.41
N LEU A 205 4.13 8.78 12.31
CA LEU A 205 4.56 7.40 12.09
C LEU A 205 5.29 7.24 10.75
N LEU A 206 4.80 7.84 9.67
CA LEU A 206 5.47 7.83 8.37
C LEU A 206 6.83 8.50 8.42
N LEU A 207 6.94 9.69 9.01
CA LEU A 207 8.21 10.40 9.14
C LEU A 207 9.22 9.58 9.97
N PHE A 208 8.74 8.96 11.05
CA PHE A 208 9.56 8.07 11.87
C PHE A 208 10.05 6.85 11.10
N LEU A 209 9.18 6.16 10.35
CA LEU A 209 9.58 5.02 9.52
C LEU A 209 10.55 5.42 8.41
N ILE A 210 10.33 6.55 7.73
CA ILE A 210 11.25 7.10 6.73
C ILE A 210 12.62 7.32 7.36
N PHE A 211 12.68 7.95 8.52
CA PHE A 211 13.92 8.23 9.24
C PHE A 211 14.66 6.93 9.61
N ILE A 212 13.95 5.96 10.19
CA ILE A 212 14.55 4.69 10.60
C ILE A 212 15.09 3.89 9.41
N VAL A 213 14.32 3.78 8.33
CA VAL A 213 14.77 3.07 7.11
C VAL A 213 16.02 3.76 6.55
N GLN A 214 16.04 5.09 6.52
CA GLN A 214 17.20 5.85 6.07
C GLN A 214 18.42 5.62 6.97
N GLN A 215 18.22 5.55 8.29
CA GLN A 215 19.28 5.28 9.26
C GLN A 215 19.88 3.89 9.06
N GLU A 216 19.06 2.85 8.91
CA GLU A 216 19.56 1.49 8.66
C GLU A 216 20.32 1.37 7.33
N ILE A 217 19.83 2.02 6.26
CA ILE A 217 20.56 2.06 4.98
C ILE A 217 21.93 2.76 5.14
N SER A 218 22.00 3.77 6.00
CA SER A 218 23.21 4.56 6.24
C SER A 218 24.22 3.86 7.16
N ARG A 219 23.79 2.84 7.91
CA ARG A 219 24.66 2.08 8.82
C ARG A 219 25.78 1.46 8.00
N LYS A 220 27.03 1.79 8.32
CA LYS A 220 28.21 1.14 7.72
C LYS A 220 28.30 -0.28 8.27
N ASP A 221 28.62 -1.25 7.42
CA ASP A 221 29.14 -2.52 7.91
C ASP A 221 30.44 -2.15 8.64
N LEU A 222 30.45 -2.32 9.97
CA LEU A 222 31.66 -2.27 10.77
C LEU A 222 32.51 -3.51 10.47
#